data_AF-A0AAD4XDA7-F1
#
_entry.id   AF-A0AAD4XDA7-F1
#
_cell.length_a   1.000
_cell.length_b   1.000
_cell.length_c   1.000
_cell.angle_alpha   90.00
_cell.angle_beta   90.00
_cell.angle_gamma   90.00
#
_symmetry.space_group_name_H-M   'P 1'
#
loop_
_entity.id
_entity.type
_entity.pdbx_description
1 polymer ?
#
loop_
_entity_poly.entity_id
_entity_poly.type
_entity_poly.pdbx_seq_one_letter_code
_entity_poly.pdbx_strand_id
1 'polypeptide(L)'
;MQTLKFPISCHISTISQNHKIDYGFSSTISPHIKLPYIVNCKGIEISTQKSSSINSFNFSGNNGVVDGRSFIKNVSLRDADIATLGNLCVDIVLNVPTLPPPSLNERKAYMEQLSASRPDKRYWEAGGNCNVAIAAARLGLNCVTIGNVGNEVYGRFLLDVLHNEGIGMVRMNENTDDVVESVFYETLLCWVLVDPLQRHGFCSRADFSSEPAFGWMRVLSKNVKMAIKRSKILFCNGYTFDELSPVLIISALEYSIEVGISFFFDPGPRGKTLVTGTPEEQRALDQCLRMSDVLLLTSDEAESLTGITNPILSGQELLRKGVRTKWVIVKMGPKGSILIRSSSITCAPTFKVNVIDTVGCGDSFVAAIACGFIHNMPTVYSLALANAVGAATAMGCGAGRNVATLEKVIELVKVSDLNEDESLSNLLDLENIPNLPEIILLSKALMNGINAHMMNHVSLQKVVCELLPKLENVHQNRIISS
;
A
#
# COMPACT_ATOMS: atom_id res chain seq x y z
N MET A 1 -20.43 31.06 -30.70
CA MET A 1 -21.12 32.15 -31.42
C MET A 1 -22.17 32.73 -30.49
N GLN A 2 -22.31 34.05 -30.46
CA GLN A 2 -23.08 34.88 -29.50
C GLN A 2 -22.42 35.16 -28.13
N THR A 3 -21.61 36.23 -28.16
CA THR A 3 -21.20 37.11 -27.07
C THR A 3 -22.38 37.84 -26.46
N LEU A 4 -22.48 37.83 -25.13
CA LEU A 4 -23.26 38.83 -24.37
C LEU A 4 -22.31 39.52 -23.36
N LYS A 5 -22.09 40.81 -23.60
CA LYS A 5 -21.46 41.76 -22.68
C LYS A 5 -22.56 42.49 -21.93
N PHE A 6 -22.39 42.72 -20.62
CA PHE A 6 -23.01 43.85 -19.92
C PHE A 6 -21.99 44.54 -18.99
N PRO A 7 -22.15 45.85 -18.71
CA PRO A 7 -21.10 46.75 -18.23
C PRO A 7 -21.13 47.05 -16.71
N ILE A 8 -19.94 47.38 -16.16
CA ILE A 8 -19.55 48.56 -15.32
C ILE A 8 -20.66 49.18 -14.43
N SER A 9 -20.58 49.53 -13.14
CA SER A 9 -19.52 49.78 -12.13
C SER A 9 -20.22 49.99 -10.77
N CYS A 10 -19.52 49.79 -9.64
CA CYS A 10 -19.54 50.76 -8.54
C CYS A 10 -18.27 50.63 -7.66
N HIS A 11 -17.65 51.77 -7.39
CA HIS A 11 -16.41 51.93 -6.63
C HIS A 11 -16.70 52.64 -5.30
N ILE A 12 -16.04 52.16 -4.24
CA ILE A 12 -15.44 52.87 -3.09
C ILE A 12 -16.36 53.37 -1.96
N SER A 13 -16.12 52.85 -0.75
CA SER A 13 -15.64 53.70 0.36
C SER A 13 -14.87 52.91 1.41
N THR A 14 -13.65 53.38 1.65
CA THR A 14 -12.72 53.06 2.73
C THR A 14 -13.28 53.48 4.09
N ILE A 15 -13.15 52.61 5.10
CA ILE A 15 -13.15 53.01 6.50
C ILE A 15 -11.91 52.40 7.17
N SER A 16 -10.99 53.29 7.50
CA SER A 16 -9.89 53.07 8.45
C SER A 16 -10.44 53.02 9.87
N GLN A 17 -10.14 51.98 10.63
CA GLN A 17 -10.05 52.10 12.08
C GLN A 17 -8.86 51.32 12.62
N ASN A 18 -7.96 52.09 13.23
CA ASN A 18 -6.84 51.68 14.06
C ASN A 18 -7.32 50.83 15.24
N HIS A 19 -6.77 49.63 15.41
CA HIS A 19 -6.52 49.09 16.75
C HIS A 19 -5.12 48.49 16.82
N LYS A 20 -4.26 49.22 17.54
CA LYS A 20 -2.97 48.76 18.04
C LYS A 20 -3.21 47.61 19.02
N ILE A 21 -2.48 46.51 18.85
CA ILE A 21 -2.16 45.59 19.94
C ILE A 21 -0.65 45.43 19.94
N ASP A 22 -0.03 45.99 20.97
CA ASP A 22 1.39 45.88 21.30
C ASP A 22 1.72 44.45 21.72
N TYR A 23 2.74 43.85 21.10
CA TYR A 23 3.61 42.87 21.75
C TYR A 23 5.05 43.19 21.40
N GLY A 24 5.84 43.47 22.44
CA GLY A 24 7.17 44.04 22.36
C GLY A 24 8.19 43.14 21.66
N PHE A 25 8.92 43.74 20.73
CA PHE A 25 10.20 43.24 20.25
C PHE A 25 11.31 43.76 21.17
N SER A 26 12.04 42.82 21.80
CA SER A 26 13.37 43.07 22.34
C SER A 26 14.38 42.50 21.35
N SER A 27 15.07 43.40 20.65
CA SER A 27 16.24 43.11 19.81
C SER A 27 17.52 43.39 20.60
N THR A 28 18.31 42.35 20.83
CA THR A 28 19.74 42.50 21.14
C THR A 28 20.53 41.52 20.29
N ILE A 29 21.32 42.07 19.39
CA ILE A 29 22.31 41.42 18.53
C ILE A 29 23.64 41.39 19.29
N SER A 30 24.31 40.23 19.35
CA SER A 30 25.76 40.12 19.13
C SER A 30 26.27 38.67 19.12
N PRO A 31 27.45 38.40 18.51
CA PRO A 31 27.71 37.19 17.73
C PRO A 31 28.76 36.23 18.35
N HIS A 32 28.93 35.09 17.67
CA HIS A 32 29.99 34.07 17.84
C HIS A 32 29.94 33.21 19.11
N ILE A 33 29.81 31.89 18.93
CA ILE A 33 30.68 30.86 19.53
C ILE A 33 30.65 29.61 18.63
N LYS A 34 31.85 29.10 18.36
CA LYS A 34 32.18 27.88 17.62
C LYS A 34 32.26 26.67 18.57
N LEU A 35 31.98 25.49 18.01
CA LEU A 35 32.53 24.15 18.33
C LEU A 35 31.98 23.44 19.61
N PRO A 36 32.32 22.16 19.86
CA PRO A 36 31.71 20.95 19.25
C PRO A 36 31.39 19.87 20.32
N TYR A 37 30.59 18.83 20.07
CA TYR A 37 30.77 17.57 20.84
C TYR A 37 30.44 16.32 20.01
N ILE A 38 31.53 15.68 19.58
CA ILE A 38 31.65 14.23 19.36
C ILE A 38 31.76 13.62 20.76
N VAL A 39 30.87 12.70 21.13
CA VAL A 39 31.07 11.81 22.28
C VAL A 39 31.40 10.43 21.73
N ASN A 40 32.68 10.09 21.86
CA ASN A 40 33.24 8.78 21.56
C ASN A 40 33.54 8.14 22.93
N CYS A 41 32.77 7.14 23.34
CA CYS A 41 33.05 6.37 24.55
C CYS A 41 33.53 4.98 24.16
N LYS A 42 34.85 4.80 24.09
CA LYS A 42 35.51 3.49 24.23
C LYS A 42 35.72 3.23 25.72
N GLY A 43 35.40 2.00 26.16
CA GLY A 43 35.95 1.44 27.39
C GLY A 43 34.92 0.91 28.38
N ILE A 44 34.25 -0.19 28.06
CA ILE A 44 33.87 -1.20 29.06
C ILE A 44 34.13 -2.57 28.44
N GLU A 45 35.18 -3.24 28.91
CA GLU A 45 35.37 -4.67 28.72
C GLU A 45 34.34 -5.42 29.57
N ILE A 46 33.54 -6.29 28.95
CA ILE A 46 32.78 -7.31 29.68
C ILE A 46 33.17 -8.67 29.12
N SER A 47 33.68 -9.50 30.03
CA SER A 47 34.18 -10.85 29.79
C SER A 47 33.11 -11.76 29.18
N THR A 48 33.46 -12.47 28.12
CA THR A 48 32.67 -13.58 27.59
C THR A 48 32.76 -14.79 28.52
N GLN A 49 31.68 -15.12 29.23
CA GLN A 49 31.50 -16.44 29.83
C GLN A 49 30.86 -17.40 28.81
N LYS A 50 31.56 -18.50 28.55
CA LYS A 50 31.03 -19.73 27.96
C LYS A 50 30.27 -20.51 29.03
N SER A 51 29.03 -20.90 28.74
CA SER A 51 28.35 -22.10 29.26
C SER A 51 27.14 -22.39 28.36
N SER A 52 27.24 -23.34 27.43
CA SER A 52 26.96 -24.79 27.57
C SER A 52 25.50 -25.17 27.26
N SER A 53 25.28 -25.56 25.99
CA SER A 53 24.67 -26.81 25.49
C SER A 53 23.27 -27.29 25.93
N ILE A 54 22.58 -27.91 24.94
CA ILE A 54 21.57 -29.01 24.94
C ILE A 54 20.24 -28.55 24.29
N ASN A 55 19.65 -29.15 23.24
CA ASN A 55 19.88 -30.41 22.51
C ASN A 55 19.30 -30.32 21.08
N SER A 56 20.05 -30.76 20.07
CA SER A 56 19.53 -31.15 18.76
C SER A 56 19.76 -32.65 18.57
N PHE A 57 18.70 -33.38 18.22
CA PHE A 57 18.69 -34.82 18.01
C PHE A 57 19.61 -35.24 16.85
N ASN A 58 20.44 -36.27 17.10
CA ASN A 58 21.27 -36.95 16.11
C ASN A 58 20.46 -37.99 15.33
N PHE A 59 20.72 -38.09 14.03
CA PHE A 59 20.63 -39.34 13.27
C PHE A 59 22.00 -39.63 12.65
N SER A 60 22.44 -40.88 12.80
CA SER A 60 23.77 -41.39 12.49
C SER A 60 23.85 -42.11 11.14
N GLY A 61 25.03 -42.05 10.50
CA GLY A 61 25.54 -42.94 9.44
C GLY A 61 25.42 -42.32 8.03
N ASN A 62 26.44 -42.26 7.18
CA ASN A 62 27.64 -43.07 7.04
C ASN A 62 28.70 -42.32 6.19
N ASN A 63 29.96 -42.72 6.30
CA ASN A 63 31.15 -42.09 5.71
C ASN A 63 31.14 -41.95 4.17
N GLY A 64 31.57 -40.78 3.68
CA GLY A 64 31.96 -40.55 2.29
C GLY A 64 32.66 -39.20 2.15
N VAL A 65 33.98 -39.22 2.03
CA VAL A 65 34.81 -38.05 1.72
C VAL A 65 34.46 -37.59 0.31
N VAL A 66 33.86 -36.40 0.18
CA VAL A 66 33.76 -35.69 -1.10
C VAL A 66 34.14 -34.24 -0.84
N ASP A 67 35.24 -33.84 -1.49
CA ASP A 67 35.72 -32.47 -1.59
C ASP A 67 34.62 -31.60 -2.21
N GLY A 68 33.97 -30.80 -1.36
CA GLY A 68 32.84 -29.98 -1.73
C GLY A 68 33.05 -28.58 -1.21
N ARG A 69 33.49 -27.67 -2.08
CA ARG A 69 33.26 -26.23 -1.90
C ARG A 69 31.76 -26.02 -1.83
N SER A 70 31.22 -26.15 -0.62
CA SER A 70 29.85 -25.82 -0.26
C SER A 70 29.68 -24.33 -0.52
N PHE A 71 28.90 -24.02 -1.55
CA PHE A 71 28.28 -22.71 -1.70
C PHE A 71 27.42 -22.47 -0.46
N ILE A 72 27.99 -21.79 0.53
CA ILE A 72 27.22 -21.13 1.58
C ILE A 72 26.38 -20.10 0.83
N LYS A 73 25.13 -20.44 0.51
CA LYS A 73 24.12 -19.44 0.19
C LYS A 73 24.16 -18.46 1.35
N ASN A 74 24.69 -17.27 1.09
CA ASN A 74 24.52 -16.14 1.99
C ASN A 74 23.02 -15.99 2.19
N VAL A 75 22.50 -16.52 3.29
CA VAL A 75 21.17 -16.18 3.76
C VAL A 75 21.29 -14.72 4.16
N SER A 76 21.07 -13.84 3.19
CA SER A 76 20.94 -12.42 3.41
C SER A 76 19.89 -12.25 4.50
N LEU A 77 20.29 -11.76 5.68
CA LEU A 77 19.34 -11.38 6.73
C LEU A 77 18.39 -10.35 6.11
N ARG A 78 17.15 -10.79 5.84
CA ARG A 78 16.04 -9.93 5.45
C ARG A 78 15.33 -9.52 6.74
N ASP A 79 15.50 -8.28 7.13
CA ASP A 79 14.97 -7.71 8.38
C ASP A 79 13.71 -6.87 8.17
N ALA A 80 13.40 -6.50 6.92
CA ALA A 80 12.12 -5.93 6.54
C ALA A 80 11.22 -7.02 5.91
N ASP A 81 9.95 -7.00 6.27
CA ASP A 81 8.93 -7.85 5.66
C ASP A 81 8.46 -7.24 4.34
N ILE A 82 8.16 -5.95 4.34
CA ILE A 82 7.65 -5.22 3.17
C ILE A 82 8.36 -3.87 2.99
N ALA A 83 8.80 -3.62 1.76
CA ALA A 83 9.15 -2.28 1.27
C ALA A 83 8.04 -1.76 0.36
N THR A 84 7.62 -0.50 0.50
CA THR A 84 6.78 0.18 -0.51
C THR A 84 7.64 1.10 -1.39
N LEU A 85 7.25 1.27 -2.66
CA LEU A 85 8.00 2.07 -3.65
C LEU A 85 7.20 3.30 -4.09
N GLY A 86 7.71 4.49 -3.79
CA GLY A 86 7.13 5.78 -4.15
C GLY A 86 5.77 6.05 -3.51
N ASN A 87 5.05 6.99 -4.09
CA ASN A 87 3.69 7.43 -3.81
C ASN A 87 3.42 7.74 -2.33
N LEU A 88 4.28 8.55 -1.70
CA LEU A 88 4.02 9.08 -0.37
C LEU A 88 3.35 10.44 -0.49
N CYS A 89 2.12 10.58 0.02
CA CYS A 89 1.40 11.84 -0.02
C CYS A 89 0.73 12.17 1.31
N VAL A 90 0.37 13.44 1.48
CA VAL A 90 -0.61 13.84 2.49
C VAL A 90 -1.96 13.94 1.82
N ASP A 91 -2.88 13.11 2.29
CA ASP A 91 -4.29 13.19 1.93
C ASP A 91 -4.95 14.32 2.72
N ILE A 92 -5.65 15.19 2.02
CA ILE A 92 -6.46 16.26 2.58
C ILE A 92 -7.92 15.83 2.45
N VAL A 93 -8.45 15.24 3.53
CA VAL A 93 -9.78 14.65 3.55
C VAL A 93 -10.82 15.72 3.87
N LEU A 94 -11.66 16.05 2.88
CA LEU A 94 -12.69 17.09 3.00
C LEU A 94 -14.06 16.60 2.59
N ASN A 95 -15.04 16.90 3.43
CA ASN A 95 -16.44 16.84 3.03
C ASN A 95 -16.80 18.04 2.16
N VAL A 96 -17.34 17.78 0.98
CA VAL A 96 -17.77 18.80 0.01
C VAL A 96 -19.26 18.62 -0.29
N PRO A 97 -20.00 19.70 -0.60
CA PRO A 97 -21.43 19.58 -0.93
C PRO A 97 -21.67 18.77 -2.22
N THR A 98 -20.75 18.88 -3.18
CA THR A 98 -20.76 18.15 -4.44
C THR A 98 -19.33 17.88 -4.89
N LEU A 99 -19.11 16.71 -5.50
CA LEU A 99 -17.84 16.40 -6.17
C LEU A 99 -17.54 17.37 -7.32
N PRO A 100 -16.26 17.52 -7.72
CA PRO A 100 -15.88 18.41 -8.79
C PRO A 100 -16.62 18.12 -10.11
N PRO A 101 -16.90 19.16 -10.93
CA PRO A 101 -17.62 18.99 -12.18
C PRO A 101 -16.83 18.18 -13.22
N PRO A 102 -17.52 17.56 -14.19
CA PRO A 102 -16.89 16.69 -15.17
C PRO A 102 -15.99 17.47 -16.16
N SER A 103 -16.34 18.72 -16.47
CA SER A 103 -15.55 19.58 -17.37
C SER A 103 -14.15 19.85 -16.82
N LEU A 104 -13.11 19.66 -17.64
CA LEU A 104 -11.72 19.88 -17.24
C LEU A 104 -11.48 21.30 -16.71
N ASN A 105 -12.00 22.32 -17.41
CA ASN A 105 -11.78 23.72 -17.04
C ASN A 105 -12.51 24.10 -15.74
N GLU A 106 -13.75 23.63 -15.57
CA GLU A 106 -14.52 23.88 -14.35
C GLU A 106 -13.92 23.12 -13.16
N ARG A 107 -13.44 21.90 -13.39
CA ARG A 107 -12.74 21.10 -12.38
C ARG A 107 -11.46 21.78 -11.94
N LYS A 108 -10.67 22.29 -12.89
CA LYS A 108 -9.45 23.05 -12.59
C LYS A 108 -9.77 24.28 -11.75
N ALA A 109 -10.75 25.09 -12.15
CA ALA A 109 -11.18 26.26 -11.39
C ALA A 109 -11.67 25.91 -9.98
N TYR A 110 -12.43 24.81 -9.84
CA TYR A 110 -12.87 24.29 -8.55
C TYR A 110 -11.67 23.93 -7.65
N MET A 111 -10.68 23.22 -8.20
CA MET A 111 -9.49 22.82 -7.45
C MET A 111 -8.58 24.00 -7.12
N GLU A 112 -8.45 24.99 -8.01
CA GLU A 112 -7.74 26.25 -7.74
C GLU A 112 -8.38 27.01 -6.58
N GLN A 113 -9.72 27.09 -6.54
CA GLN A 113 -10.44 27.71 -5.43
C GLN A 113 -10.24 26.92 -4.13
N LEU A 114 -10.35 25.60 -4.18
CA LEU A 114 -10.21 24.74 -3.00
C LEU A 114 -8.80 24.79 -2.41
N SER A 115 -7.78 24.88 -3.26
CA SER A 115 -6.36 24.96 -2.89
C SER A 115 -5.83 26.37 -2.69
N ALA A 116 -6.68 27.40 -2.80
CA ALA A 116 -6.30 28.81 -2.66
C ALA A 116 -5.75 29.16 -1.27
N SER A 117 -6.05 28.35 -0.26
CA SER A 117 -5.50 28.50 1.07
C SER A 117 -4.95 27.17 1.57
N ARG A 118 -3.99 27.26 2.49
CA ARG A 118 -3.38 26.10 3.08
C ARG A 118 -4.42 25.30 3.90
N PRO A 119 -4.60 23.99 3.65
CA PRO A 119 -5.53 23.17 4.41
C PRO A 119 -5.13 23.06 5.88
N ASP A 120 -6.13 23.12 6.76
CA ASP A 120 -5.96 22.91 8.21
C ASP A 120 -5.43 21.49 8.49
N LYS A 121 -4.47 21.39 9.42
CA LYS A 121 -3.81 20.14 9.81
C LYS A 121 -4.79 19.06 10.31
N ARG A 122 -5.97 19.44 10.81
CA ARG A 122 -6.99 18.48 11.24
C ARG A 122 -7.55 17.60 10.13
N TYR A 123 -7.35 17.99 8.87
CA TYR A 123 -7.81 17.24 7.69
C TYR A 123 -6.71 16.41 7.04
N TRP A 124 -5.50 16.40 7.61
CA TRP A 124 -4.36 15.71 7.01
C TRP A 124 -4.31 14.27 7.47
N GLU A 125 -4.15 13.37 6.52
CA GLU A 125 -3.80 11.98 6.76
C GLU A 125 -2.61 11.55 5.91
N ALA A 126 -1.89 10.53 6.36
CA ALA A 126 -0.84 9.92 5.55
C ALA A 126 -1.49 9.08 4.44
N GLY A 127 -1.20 9.39 3.18
CA GLY A 127 -1.85 8.81 2.02
C GLY A 127 -0.93 8.00 1.12
N GLY A 128 -1.51 7.47 0.05
CA GLY A 128 -0.83 6.63 -0.93
C GLY A 128 -0.24 5.37 -0.29
N ASN A 129 1.02 5.08 -0.60
CA ASN A 129 1.70 3.90 -0.06
C ASN A 129 1.92 3.91 1.46
N CYS A 130 1.67 5.04 2.14
CA CYS A 130 1.62 5.07 3.60
C CYS A 130 0.52 4.15 4.14
N ASN A 131 -0.63 4.04 3.47
CA ASN A 131 -1.74 3.18 3.91
C ASN A 131 -1.32 1.72 4.02
N VAL A 132 -0.66 1.20 2.97
CA VAL A 132 -0.15 -0.18 2.95
C VAL A 132 0.88 -0.39 4.06
N ALA A 133 1.82 0.56 4.22
CA ALA A 133 2.87 0.46 5.22
C ALA A 133 2.31 0.50 6.66
N ILE A 134 1.34 1.38 6.94
CA ILE A 134 0.67 1.48 8.24
C ILE A 134 -0.15 0.22 8.54
N ALA A 135 -0.96 -0.24 7.59
CA ALA A 135 -1.73 -1.47 7.74
C ALA A 135 -0.80 -2.68 8.00
N ALA A 136 0.29 -2.80 7.24
CA ALA A 136 1.25 -3.88 7.38
C ALA A 136 1.97 -3.81 8.72
N ALA A 137 2.42 -2.63 9.12
CA ALA A 137 3.04 -2.40 10.41
C ALA A 137 2.10 -2.85 11.51
N ARG A 138 0.83 -2.42 11.50
CA ARG A 138 -0.22 -2.78 12.48
C ARG A 138 -0.52 -4.29 12.54
N LEU A 139 -0.36 -5.01 11.44
CA LEU A 139 -0.42 -6.49 11.40
C LEU A 139 0.86 -7.17 11.95
N GLY A 140 1.83 -6.41 12.42
CA GLY A 140 3.07 -6.91 13.02
C GLY A 140 4.21 -7.12 12.02
N LEU A 141 4.10 -6.60 10.80
CA LEU A 141 5.17 -6.69 9.80
C LEU A 141 6.20 -5.56 9.98
N ASN A 142 7.47 -5.89 9.81
CA ASN A 142 8.53 -4.88 9.77
C ASN A 142 8.51 -4.14 8.42
N CYS A 143 8.22 -2.85 8.43
CA CYS A 143 7.96 -2.09 7.22
C CYS A 143 9.03 -1.02 6.96
N VAL A 144 9.35 -0.82 5.67
CA VAL A 144 10.13 0.32 5.20
C VAL A 144 9.42 0.97 4.00
N THR A 145 9.46 2.30 3.89
CA THR A 145 8.99 3.02 2.71
C THR A 145 10.18 3.57 1.93
N ILE A 146 10.17 3.41 0.61
CA ILE A 146 11.18 3.95 -0.29
C ILE A 146 10.52 5.07 -1.09
N GLY A 147 10.88 6.33 -0.88
CA GLY A 147 10.21 7.44 -1.56
C GLY A 147 10.76 8.80 -1.17
N ASN A 148 10.08 9.86 -1.57
CA ASN A 148 10.48 11.23 -1.28
C ASN A 148 9.42 11.98 -0.48
N VAL A 149 9.89 12.84 0.43
CA VAL A 149 9.07 13.81 1.15
C VAL A 149 9.85 15.13 1.25
N GLY A 150 9.13 16.24 1.16
CA GLY A 150 9.73 17.57 1.26
C GLY A 150 10.23 17.89 2.66
N ASN A 151 11.04 18.95 2.79
CA ASN A 151 11.50 19.44 4.09
C ASN A 151 10.50 20.38 4.78
N GLU A 152 9.37 20.62 4.12
CA GLU A 152 8.26 21.42 4.60
C GLU A 152 7.37 20.62 5.58
N VAL A 153 6.33 21.26 6.10
CA VAL A 153 5.48 20.76 7.18
C VAL A 153 4.71 19.47 6.87
N TYR A 154 4.28 19.22 5.64
CA TYR A 154 3.59 18.00 5.21
C TYR A 154 4.57 16.84 5.18
N GLY A 155 5.79 17.07 4.67
CA GLY A 155 6.85 16.07 4.71
C GLY A 155 7.27 15.71 6.13
N ARG A 156 7.40 16.70 7.03
CA ARG A 156 7.61 16.45 8.46
C ARG A 156 6.45 15.68 9.09
N PHE A 157 5.21 16.04 8.76
CA PHE A 157 4.03 15.33 9.22
C PHE A 157 4.06 13.84 8.80
N LEU A 158 4.40 13.53 7.54
CA LEU A 158 4.54 12.14 7.10
C LEU A 158 5.65 11.40 7.85
N LEU A 159 6.81 12.04 8.05
CA LEU A 159 7.91 11.45 8.82
C LEU A 159 7.50 11.16 10.27
N ASP A 160 6.77 12.07 10.91
CA ASP A 160 6.25 11.88 12.26
C ASP A 160 5.26 10.70 12.31
N VAL A 161 4.35 10.58 11.34
CA VAL A 161 3.40 9.46 11.25
C VAL A 161 4.13 8.13 11.05
N LEU A 162 5.06 8.06 10.09
CA LEU A 162 5.84 6.85 9.83
C LEU A 162 6.65 6.43 11.07
N HIS A 163 7.31 7.39 11.73
CA HIS A 163 8.05 7.13 12.96
C HIS A 163 7.16 6.57 14.08
N ASN A 164 5.99 7.18 14.30
CA ASN A 164 5.06 6.75 15.34
C ASN A 164 4.46 5.36 15.08
N GLU A 165 4.37 4.95 13.81
CA GLU A 165 3.93 3.60 13.41
C GLU A 165 5.09 2.60 13.35
N GLY A 166 6.32 3.01 13.68
CA GLY A 166 7.51 2.15 13.66
C GLY A 166 8.02 1.81 12.25
N ILE A 167 7.73 2.65 11.27
CA ILE A 167 8.02 2.41 9.85
C ILE A 167 9.31 3.15 9.46
N GLY A 168 10.29 2.41 8.93
CA GLY A 168 11.51 3.00 8.40
C GLY A 168 11.27 3.74 7.09
N MET A 169 12.11 4.73 6.77
CA MET A 169 12.08 5.41 5.47
C MET A 169 13.46 5.45 4.84
N VAL A 170 13.52 5.15 3.54
CA VAL A 170 14.70 5.32 2.68
C VAL A 170 14.37 6.32 1.59
N ARG A 171 15.10 7.43 1.56
CA ARG A 171 14.92 8.45 0.52
C ARG A 171 15.44 7.96 -0.83
N MET A 172 14.68 8.28 -1.87
CA MET A 172 15.13 8.11 -3.25
C MET A 172 16.13 9.22 -3.60
N ASN A 173 17.29 8.84 -4.10
CA ASN A 173 18.30 9.76 -4.60
C ASN A 173 19.10 9.08 -5.72
N GLU A 174 19.77 9.85 -6.57
CA GLU A 174 20.69 9.30 -7.60
C GLU A 174 22.15 9.28 -7.14
N ASN A 175 22.49 9.86 -5.99
CA ASN A 175 23.89 10.11 -5.66
C ASN A 175 24.63 8.92 -5.06
N THR A 176 25.68 8.54 -5.78
CA THR A 176 26.96 8.06 -5.27
C THR A 176 27.72 9.22 -4.63
N ASP A 177 27.90 9.23 -3.30
CA ASP A 177 28.88 9.97 -2.50
C ASP A 177 29.09 11.51 -2.66
N ASP A 178 28.51 12.20 -3.65
CA ASP A 178 28.66 13.65 -3.81
C ASP A 178 27.36 14.41 -3.57
N VAL A 179 27.49 15.59 -2.96
CA VAL A 179 26.41 16.49 -2.54
C VAL A 179 25.73 17.08 -3.78
N VAL A 180 24.55 16.58 -4.15
CA VAL A 180 23.70 17.28 -5.13
C VAL A 180 22.90 18.33 -4.38
N GLU A 181 22.93 19.56 -4.90
CA GLU A 181 22.02 20.64 -4.54
C GLU A 181 20.62 20.07 -4.36
N SER A 182 20.06 20.21 -3.16
CA SER A 182 18.76 19.63 -2.86
C SER A 182 17.74 20.22 -3.82
N VAL A 183 17.34 19.46 -4.84
CA VAL A 183 16.15 19.77 -5.61
C VAL A 183 15.04 19.92 -4.59
N PHE A 184 14.47 21.13 -4.50
CA PHE A 184 13.43 21.42 -3.54
C PHE A 184 12.18 20.63 -3.96
N TYR A 185 12.03 19.45 -3.38
CA TYR A 185 10.85 18.63 -3.56
C TYR A 185 9.80 19.06 -2.53
N GLU A 186 8.61 19.35 -3.01
CA GLU A 186 7.44 19.55 -2.18
C GLU A 186 6.69 18.23 -2.06
N THR A 187 6.28 17.85 -0.85
CA THR A 187 5.51 16.63 -0.60
C THR A 187 4.24 16.60 -1.46
N LEU A 188 3.90 15.42 -1.99
CA LEU A 188 2.67 15.24 -2.75
C LEU A 188 1.46 15.49 -1.84
N LEU A 189 0.52 16.31 -2.33
CA LEU A 189 -0.78 16.50 -1.71
C LEU A 189 -1.85 15.86 -2.58
N CYS A 190 -2.77 15.16 -1.96
CA CYS A 190 -3.95 14.58 -2.60
C CYS A 190 -5.20 15.09 -1.90
N TRP A 191 -6.09 15.76 -2.62
CA TRP A 191 -7.41 16.10 -2.11
C TRP A 191 -8.31 14.88 -2.20
N VAL A 192 -8.82 14.44 -1.05
CA VAL A 192 -9.80 13.36 -0.94
C VAL A 192 -11.14 13.99 -0.59
N LEU A 193 -11.98 14.15 -1.61
CA LEU A 193 -13.25 14.85 -1.51
C LEU A 193 -14.38 13.86 -1.31
N VAL A 194 -15.16 14.05 -0.26
CA VAL A 194 -16.28 13.17 0.10
C VAL A 194 -17.58 13.95 -0.01
N ASP A 195 -18.53 13.46 -0.81
CA ASP A 195 -19.85 14.08 -0.94
C ASP A 195 -20.88 13.51 0.06
N PRO A 196 -22.10 14.10 0.17
CA PRO A 196 -23.13 13.59 1.09
C PRO A 196 -23.62 12.18 0.76
N LEU A 197 -23.31 11.65 -0.43
CA LEU A 197 -23.62 10.28 -0.84
C LEU A 197 -22.45 9.32 -0.56
N GLN A 198 -21.42 9.76 0.18
CA GLN A 198 -20.20 9.00 0.47
C GLN A 198 -19.42 8.57 -0.78
N ARG A 199 -19.55 9.34 -1.87
CA ARG A 199 -18.72 9.16 -3.06
C ARG A 199 -17.44 9.96 -2.91
N HIS A 200 -16.38 9.43 -3.51
CA HIS A 200 -15.04 9.97 -3.40
C HIS A 200 -14.58 10.59 -4.72
N GLY A 201 -13.92 11.75 -4.63
CA GLY A 201 -13.12 12.34 -5.70
C GLY A 201 -11.68 12.50 -5.23
N PHE A 202 -10.72 12.03 -6.02
CA PHE A 202 -9.30 12.16 -5.73
C PHE A 202 -8.69 13.15 -6.71
N CYS A 203 -7.94 14.12 -6.20
CA CYS A 203 -7.20 15.05 -7.05
C CYS A 203 -5.88 15.42 -6.38
N SER A 204 -4.80 14.93 -6.96
CA SER A 204 -3.45 15.22 -6.51
C SER A 204 -2.82 16.34 -7.34
N ARG A 205 -1.74 16.90 -6.83
CA ARG A 205 -0.92 17.84 -7.62
C ARG A 205 -0.31 17.18 -8.87
N ALA A 206 -0.12 15.86 -8.85
CA ALA A 206 0.40 15.13 -10.01
C ALA A 206 -0.59 15.13 -11.19
N ASP A 207 -1.91 15.25 -10.94
CA ASP A 207 -2.93 15.32 -12.00
C ASP A 207 -2.83 16.57 -12.88
N PHE A 208 -2.04 17.57 -12.46
CA PHE A 208 -1.77 18.79 -13.21
C PHE A 208 -0.37 18.81 -13.85
N SER A 209 0.39 17.72 -13.73
CA SER A 209 1.69 17.54 -14.38
C SER A 209 1.58 16.58 -15.55
N SER A 210 2.31 16.86 -16.64
CA SER A 210 2.46 15.91 -17.75
C SER A 210 3.64 14.96 -17.57
N GLU A 211 4.53 15.26 -16.62
CA GLU A 211 5.75 14.49 -16.37
C GLU A 211 5.80 14.00 -14.91
N PRO A 212 6.40 12.82 -14.65
CA PRO A 212 6.58 12.34 -13.29
C PRO A 212 7.45 13.28 -12.45
N ALA A 213 7.17 13.38 -11.14
CA ALA A 213 7.89 14.29 -10.23
C ALA A 213 9.42 14.07 -10.21
N PHE A 214 9.85 12.81 -10.36
CA PHE A 214 11.24 12.38 -10.49
C PHE A 214 11.48 11.71 -11.85
N GLY A 215 10.85 12.25 -12.90
CA GLY A 215 10.93 11.75 -14.27
C GLY A 215 12.34 11.78 -14.87
N TRP A 216 13.32 12.39 -14.21
CA TRP A 216 14.75 12.36 -14.55
C TRP A 216 15.48 11.14 -13.98
N MET A 217 14.98 10.53 -12.90
CA MET A 217 15.68 9.42 -12.26
C MET A 217 15.64 8.15 -13.12
N ARG A 218 16.77 7.50 -13.31
CA ARG A 218 16.92 6.27 -14.12
C ARG A 218 17.56 5.12 -13.36
N VAL A 219 18.31 5.40 -12.28
CA VAL A 219 19.10 4.40 -11.56
C VAL A 219 18.74 4.37 -10.08
N LEU A 220 18.60 3.17 -9.52
CA LEU A 220 18.44 2.97 -8.08
C LEU A 220 19.77 3.23 -7.37
N SER A 221 19.78 4.11 -6.37
CA SER A 221 20.96 4.28 -5.51
C SER A 221 21.28 3.05 -4.68
N LYS A 222 22.49 3.03 -4.11
CA LYS A 222 22.95 1.98 -3.20
C LYS A 222 22.00 1.79 -2.01
N ASN A 223 21.49 2.87 -1.42
CA ASN A 223 20.61 2.78 -0.26
C ASN A 223 19.26 2.18 -0.63
N VAL A 224 18.70 2.57 -1.78
CA VAL A 224 17.46 1.99 -2.31
C VAL A 224 17.63 0.51 -2.60
N LYS A 225 18.70 0.12 -3.31
CA LYS A 225 19.04 -1.29 -3.56
C LYS A 225 19.20 -2.08 -2.25
N MET A 226 19.87 -1.51 -1.25
CA MET A 226 20.02 -2.16 0.05
C MET A 226 18.68 -2.34 0.77
N ALA A 227 17.77 -1.37 0.70
CA ALA A 227 16.43 -1.49 1.26
C ALA A 227 15.64 -2.62 0.58
N ILE A 228 15.62 -2.65 -0.75
CA ILE A 228 14.96 -3.71 -1.54
C ILE A 228 15.52 -5.09 -1.16
N LYS A 229 16.85 -5.25 -1.15
CA LYS A 229 17.52 -6.52 -0.86
C LYS A 229 17.25 -7.04 0.56
N ARG A 230 17.00 -6.14 1.51
CA ARG A 230 16.70 -6.45 2.92
C ARG A 230 15.22 -6.76 3.17
N SER A 231 14.35 -6.50 2.20
CA SER A 231 12.92 -6.80 2.29
C SER A 231 12.59 -8.22 1.81
N LYS A 232 11.45 -8.76 2.23
CA LYS A 232 10.87 -9.99 1.64
C LYS A 232 9.98 -9.67 0.44
N ILE A 233 9.25 -8.55 0.51
CA ILE A 233 8.36 -8.03 -0.55
C ILE A 233 8.77 -6.60 -0.92
N LEU A 234 8.75 -6.28 -2.22
CA LEU A 234 8.65 -4.91 -2.72
C LEU A 234 7.26 -4.70 -3.31
N PHE A 235 6.51 -3.74 -2.77
CA PHE A 235 5.20 -3.34 -3.24
C PHE A 235 5.29 -2.07 -4.09
N CYS A 236 4.69 -2.12 -5.28
CA CYS A 236 4.57 -1.01 -6.21
C CYS A 236 3.12 -0.86 -6.65
N ASN A 237 2.63 0.37 -6.76
CA ASN A 237 1.29 0.66 -7.26
C ASN A 237 1.33 1.44 -8.60
N GLY A 238 0.21 1.55 -9.30
CA GLY A 238 0.14 2.29 -10.56
C GLY A 238 0.40 3.80 -10.43
N TYR A 239 0.08 4.41 -9.29
CA TYR A 239 0.39 5.83 -9.02
C TYR A 239 1.89 6.10 -8.85
N THR A 240 2.71 5.06 -8.73
CA THR A 240 4.18 5.18 -8.74
C THR A 240 4.67 5.74 -10.09
N PHE A 241 3.93 5.53 -11.18
CA PHE A 241 4.24 6.09 -12.51
C PHE A 241 4.07 7.61 -12.58
N ASP A 242 3.26 8.20 -11.69
CA ASP A 242 3.08 9.64 -11.63
C ASP A 242 4.22 10.33 -10.84
N GLU A 243 5.00 9.54 -10.09
CA GLU A 243 6.15 10.01 -9.31
C GLU A 243 7.49 9.63 -9.94
N LEU A 244 7.65 8.40 -10.43
CA LEU A 244 8.91 7.84 -10.90
C LEU A 244 8.87 7.55 -12.40
N SER A 245 10.04 7.59 -13.06
CA SER A 245 10.11 7.21 -14.47
C SER A 245 9.80 5.72 -14.68
N PRO A 246 9.17 5.34 -15.81
CA PRO A 246 8.97 3.93 -16.17
C PRO A 246 10.25 3.09 -16.12
N VAL A 247 11.39 3.68 -16.51
CA VAL A 247 12.71 3.03 -16.49
C VAL A 247 13.15 2.68 -15.06
N LEU A 248 12.95 3.58 -14.10
CA LEU A 248 13.33 3.33 -12.71
C LEU A 248 12.44 2.25 -12.07
N ILE A 249 11.14 2.25 -12.39
CA ILE A 249 10.19 1.22 -11.93
C ILE A 249 10.61 -0.16 -12.45
N ILE A 250 10.95 -0.27 -13.73
CA ILE A 250 11.49 -1.50 -14.33
C ILE A 250 12.79 -1.90 -13.62
N SER A 251 13.71 -0.96 -13.35
CA SER A 251 14.95 -1.25 -12.63
C SER A 251 14.68 -1.82 -11.23
N ALA A 252 13.67 -1.30 -10.51
CA ALA A 252 13.27 -1.82 -9.20
C ALA A 252 12.70 -3.24 -9.29
N LEU A 253 11.87 -3.51 -10.29
CA LEU A 253 11.32 -4.84 -10.58
C LEU A 253 12.43 -5.85 -10.94
N GLU A 254 13.31 -5.51 -11.88
CA GLU A 254 14.44 -6.34 -12.31
C GLU A 254 15.39 -6.64 -11.15
N TYR A 255 15.72 -5.61 -10.35
CA TYR A 255 16.58 -5.79 -9.19
C TYR A 255 15.93 -6.66 -8.11
N SER A 256 14.61 -6.54 -7.91
CA SER A 256 13.84 -7.40 -7.01
C SER A 256 13.95 -8.87 -7.40
N ILE A 257 13.88 -9.15 -8.71
CA ILE A 257 14.05 -10.49 -9.28
C ILE A 257 15.49 -10.97 -9.10
N GLU A 258 16.49 -10.13 -9.39
CA GLU A 258 17.91 -10.43 -9.25
C GLU A 258 18.26 -10.87 -7.82
N VAL A 259 17.76 -10.16 -6.80
CA VAL A 259 18.03 -10.46 -5.39
C VAL A 259 17.02 -11.45 -4.77
N GLY A 260 16.11 -11.98 -5.58
CA GLY A 260 15.18 -13.05 -5.22
C GLY A 260 14.12 -12.65 -4.20
N ILE A 261 13.70 -11.40 -4.16
CA ILE A 261 12.57 -10.94 -3.34
C ILE A 261 11.28 -10.98 -4.16
N SER A 262 10.13 -11.01 -3.49
CA SER A 262 8.85 -11.02 -4.19
C SER A 262 8.41 -9.61 -4.58
N PHE A 263 7.96 -9.44 -5.83
CA PHE A 263 7.43 -8.17 -6.30
C PHE A 263 5.90 -8.21 -6.35
N PHE A 264 5.24 -7.30 -5.64
CA PHE A 264 3.79 -7.15 -5.61
C PHE A 264 3.40 -5.92 -6.39
N PHE A 265 2.44 -6.06 -7.30
CA PHE A 265 1.97 -4.96 -8.13
C PHE A 265 0.46 -4.78 -8.06
N ASP A 266 0.04 -3.57 -7.71
CA ASP A 266 -1.35 -3.11 -7.80
C ASP A 266 -1.43 -1.97 -8.83
N PRO A 267 -1.86 -2.24 -10.08
CA PRO A 267 -1.92 -1.19 -11.10
C PRO A 267 -2.92 -0.09 -10.75
N GLY A 268 -3.88 -0.35 -9.85
CA GLY A 268 -4.94 0.57 -9.48
C GLY A 268 -5.70 1.16 -10.68
N PRO A 269 -6.39 2.29 -10.48
CA PRO A 269 -7.07 3.01 -11.56
C PRO A 269 -6.12 3.47 -12.67
N ARG A 270 -4.83 3.68 -12.36
CA ARG A 270 -3.81 4.10 -13.32
C ARG A 270 -3.53 3.03 -14.38
N GLY A 271 -3.74 1.75 -14.08
CA GLY A 271 -3.61 0.66 -15.05
C GLY A 271 -4.35 0.95 -16.36
N LYS A 272 -5.61 1.39 -16.26
CA LYS A 272 -6.45 1.73 -17.43
C LYS A 272 -5.84 2.83 -18.30
N THR A 273 -5.32 3.87 -17.67
CA THR A 273 -4.70 5.00 -18.39
C THR A 273 -3.31 4.66 -18.94
N LEU A 274 -2.56 3.81 -18.25
CA LEU A 274 -1.22 3.36 -18.67
C LEU A 274 -1.28 2.45 -19.90
N VAL A 275 -2.36 1.66 -20.09
CA VAL A 275 -2.58 0.87 -21.31
C VAL A 275 -2.59 1.74 -22.58
N THR A 276 -3.06 2.98 -22.48
CA THR A 276 -3.08 3.96 -23.58
C THR A 276 -2.04 5.08 -23.39
N GLY A 277 -1.09 4.90 -22.48
CA GLY A 277 -0.06 5.89 -22.15
C GLY A 277 1.03 5.98 -23.22
N THR A 278 2.15 6.60 -22.87
CA THR A 278 3.36 6.61 -23.69
C THR A 278 3.85 5.18 -23.97
N PRO A 279 4.62 4.95 -25.05
CA PRO A 279 5.22 3.64 -25.31
C PRO A 279 6.07 3.11 -24.14
N GLU A 280 6.73 4.00 -23.40
CA GLU A 280 7.52 3.67 -22.21
C GLU A 280 6.63 3.18 -21.06
N GLU A 281 5.53 3.88 -20.77
CA GLU A 281 4.54 3.48 -19.76
C GLU A 281 3.89 2.14 -20.09
N GLN A 282 3.48 1.94 -21.35
CA GLN A 282 2.88 0.67 -21.79
C GLN A 282 3.85 -0.50 -21.62
N ARG A 283 5.13 -0.33 -21.99
CA ARG A 283 6.16 -1.37 -21.81
C ARG A 283 6.41 -1.67 -20.34
N ALA A 284 6.51 -0.65 -19.50
CA ALA A 284 6.73 -0.83 -18.07
C ALA A 284 5.51 -1.48 -17.39
N LEU A 285 4.28 -1.11 -17.76
CA LEU A 285 3.06 -1.75 -17.29
C LEU A 285 3.05 -3.24 -17.68
N ASP A 286 3.31 -3.57 -18.95
CA ASP A 286 3.37 -4.97 -19.41
C ASP A 286 4.41 -5.78 -18.62
N GLN A 287 5.61 -5.22 -18.42
CA GLN A 287 6.64 -5.87 -17.63
C GLN A 287 6.21 -6.08 -16.17
N CYS A 288 5.60 -5.07 -15.53
CA CYS A 288 5.08 -5.21 -14.17
C CYS A 288 4.00 -6.30 -14.10
N LEU A 289 3.04 -6.32 -15.01
CA LEU A 289 1.98 -7.33 -15.04
C LEU A 289 2.53 -8.74 -15.26
N ARG A 290 3.56 -8.90 -16.10
CA ARG A 290 4.10 -10.21 -16.46
C ARG A 290 5.12 -10.76 -15.44
N MET A 291 5.84 -9.88 -14.76
CA MET A 291 7.01 -10.28 -13.95
C MET A 291 6.78 -10.18 -12.44
N SER A 292 5.64 -9.63 -12.00
CA SER A 292 5.25 -9.62 -10.59
C SER A 292 4.95 -11.04 -10.08
N ASP A 293 5.27 -11.31 -8.81
CA ASP A 293 4.87 -12.56 -8.14
C ASP A 293 3.40 -12.53 -7.75
N VAL A 294 2.88 -11.35 -7.38
CA VAL A 294 1.50 -11.15 -6.95
C VAL A 294 0.91 -9.92 -7.64
N LEU A 295 -0.23 -10.10 -8.27
CA LEU A 295 -1.05 -9.01 -8.81
C LEU A 295 -2.27 -8.81 -7.92
N LEU A 296 -2.58 -7.56 -7.57
CA LEU A 296 -3.77 -7.20 -6.81
C LEU A 296 -4.57 -6.17 -7.60
N LEU A 297 -5.82 -6.49 -7.94
CA LEU A 297 -6.67 -5.61 -8.73
C LEU A 297 -8.10 -5.65 -8.19
N THR A 298 -8.89 -4.60 -8.43
CA THR A 298 -10.35 -4.69 -8.34
C THR A 298 -10.91 -5.42 -9.56
N SER A 299 -12.19 -5.83 -9.51
CA SER A 299 -12.88 -6.40 -10.68
C SER A 299 -12.82 -5.47 -11.88
N ASP A 300 -13.07 -4.18 -11.66
CA ASP A 300 -13.16 -3.17 -12.71
C ASP A 300 -11.77 -2.89 -13.32
N GLU A 301 -10.73 -2.90 -12.49
CA GLU A 301 -9.34 -2.79 -12.94
C GLU A 301 -8.93 -4.01 -13.77
N ALA A 302 -9.24 -5.22 -13.31
CA ALA A 302 -8.95 -6.46 -14.04
C ALA A 302 -9.68 -6.50 -15.40
N GLU A 303 -10.96 -6.12 -15.44
CA GLU A 303 -11.72 -5.97 -16.67
C GLU A 303 -11.08 -4.93 -17.59
N SER A 304 -10.68 -3.76 -17.06
CA SER A 304 -10.07 -2.71 -17.87
C SER A 304 -8.77 -3.12 -18.56
N LEU A 305 -8.00 -4.02 -17.94
CA LEU A 305 -6.72 -4.52 -18.48
C LEU A 305 -6.89 -5.72 -19.42
N THR A 306 -7.99 -6.45 -19.31
CA THR A 306 -8.19 -7.72 -20.04
C THR A 306 -9.29 -7.67 -21.08
N GLY A 307 -10.24 -6.74 -20.95
CA GLY A 307 -11.50 -6.72 -21.69
C GLY A 307 -12.49 -7.82 -21.25
N ILE A 308 -12.25 -8.48 -20.11
CA ILE A 308 -13.04 -9.63 -19.63
C ILE A 308 -13.78 -9.24 -18.35
N THR A 309 -15.11 -9.21 -18.41
CA THR A 309 -15.96 -8.83 -17.27
C THR A 309 -15.99 -9.86 -16.14
N ASN A 310 -15.90 -11.16 -16.45
CA ASN A 310 -15.89 -12.20 -15.42
C ASN A 310 -14.59 -12.13 -14.60
N PRO A 311 -14.64 -11.97 -13.27
CA PRO A 311 -13.46 -11.76 -12.44
C PRO A 311 -12.52 -12.96 -12.37
N ILE A 312 -13.04 -14.19 -12.48
CA ILE A 312 -12.19 -15.39 -12.54
C ILE A 312 -11.47 -15.43 -13.88
N LEU A 313 -12.19 -15.27 -15.00
CA LEU A 313 -11.60 -15.35 -16.33
C LEU A 313 -10.58 -14.24 -16.58
N SER A 314 -10.84 -13.01 -16.11
CA SER A 314 -9.88 -11.91 -16.20
C SER A 314 -8.63 -12.20 -15.36
N GLY A 315 -8.78 -12.67 -14.13
CA GLY A 315 -7.63 -13.04 -13.31
C GLY A 315 -6.84 -14.25 -13.84
N GLN A 316 -7.51 -15.23 -14.45
CA GLN A 316 -6.86 -16.34 -15.16
C GLN A 316 -6.09 -15.86 -16.39
N GLU A 317 -6.62 -14.91 -17.15
CA GLU A 317 -5.92 -14.32 -18.29
C GLU A 317 -4.66 -13.55 -17.85
N LEU A 318 -4.73 -12.80 -16.76
CA LEU A 318 -3.57 -12.13 -16.16
C LEU A 318 -2.54 -13.17 -15.67
N LEU A 319 -2.98 -14.23 -15.00
CA LEU A 319 -2.10 -15.30 -14.56
C LEU A 319 -1.41 -16.00 -15.75
N ARG A 320 -2.15 -16.26 -16.84
CA ARG A 320 -1.64 -16.90 -18.07
C ARG A 320 -0.60 -16.04 -18.78
N LYS A 321 -0.79 -14.71 -18.82
CA LYS A 321 0.19 -13.76 -19.36
C LYS A 321 1.42 -13.60 -18.46
N GLY A 322 1.23 -13.81 -17.16
CA GLY A 322 2.26 -13.81 -16.13
C GLY A 322 3.34 -14.87 -16.36
N VAL A 323 4.60 -14.43 -16.46
CA VAL A 323 5.77 -15.32 -16.53
C VAL A 323 6.19 -15.77 -15.13
N ARG A 324 6.05 -14.88 -14.14
CA ARG A 324 6.44 -15.13 -12.73
C ARG A 324 5.26 -15.12 -11.77
N THR A 325 4.08 -14.72 -12.26
CA THR A 325 2.89 -14.51 -11.44
C THR A 325 2.44 -15.81 -10.79
N LYS A 326 2.39 -15.78 -9.46
CA LYS A 326 1.94 -16.90 -8.63
C LYS A 326 0.50 -16.70 -8.22
N TRP A 327 0.15 -15.49 -7.78
CA TRP A 327 -1.18 -15.14 -7.28
C TRP A 327 -1.73 -13.95 -8.08
N VAL A 328 -2.97 -14.07 -8.53
CA VAL A 328 -3.77 -12.94 -8.99
C VAL A 328 -4.95 -12.80 -8.05
N ILE A 329 -5.08 -11.65 -7.39
CA ILE A 329 -6.17 -11.37 -6.47
C ILE A 329 -7.10 -10.34 -7.09
N VAL A 330 -8.39 -10.66 -7.13
CA VAL A 330 -9.46 -9.78 -7.59
C VAL A 330 -10.34 -9.38 -6.41
N LYS A 331 -10.29 -8.10 -6.07
CA LYS A 331 -11.05 -7.43 -5.00
C LYS A 331 -12.41 -6.99 -5.54
N MET A 332 -13.49 -7.27 -4.82
CA MET A 332 -14.86 -6.96 -5.26
C MET A 332 -15.67 -6.23 -4.18
N GLY A 333 -14.98 -5.50 -3.29
CA GLY A 333 -15.60 -4.69 -2.23
C GLY A 333 -16.53 -5.51 -1.33
N PRO A 334 -17.83 -5.15 -1.22
CA PRO A 334 -18.79 -5.84 -0.36
C PRO A 334 -19.03 -7.31 -0.74
N LYS A 335 -18.65 -7.71 -1.96
CA LYS A 335 -18.75 -9.10 -2.42
C LYS A 335 -17.59 -9.95 -1.90
N GLY A 336 -16.48 -9.36 -1.47
CA GLY A 336 -15.28 -10.09 -1.03
C GLY A 336 -14.20 -10.16 -2.10
N SER A 337 -13.52 -11.30 -2.19
CA SER A 337 -12.31 -11.43 -3.01
C SER A 337 -12.09 -12.84 -3.55
N ILE A 338 -11.34 -12.92 -4.65
CA ILE A 338 -10.93 -14.16 -5.32
C ILE A 338 -9.41 -14.17 -5.47
N LEU A 339 -8.75 -15.29 -5.17
CA LEU A 339 -7.33 -15.53 -5.42
C LEU A 339 -7.18 -16.68 -6.40
N ILE A 340 -6.53 -16.41 -7.53
CA ILE A 340 -6.32 -17.35 -8.62
C ILE A 340 -4.85 -17.78 -8.65
N ARG A 341 -4.63 -19.09 -8.67
CA ARG A 341 -3.34 -19.76 -8.88
C ARG A 341 -3.50 -20.76 -10.03
N SER A 342 -2.38 -21.26 -10.53
CA SER A 342 -2.39 -22.31 -11.56
C SER A 342 -3.10 -23.59 -11.10
N SER A 343 -3.07 -23.89 -9.80
CA SER A 343 -3.64 -25.12 -9.22
C SER A 343 -5.02 -24.94 -8.60
N SER A 344 -5.43 -23.71 -8.28
CA SER A 344 -6.62 -23.48 -7.45
C SER A 344 -7.20 -22.08 -7.61
N ILE A 345 -8.50 -21.95 -7.39
CA ILE A 345 -9.21 -20.69 -7.21
C ILE A 345 -9.74 -20.66 -5.77
N THR A 346 -9.41 -19.63 -5.01
CA THR A 346 -9.91 -19.43 -3.65
C THR A 346 -10.86 -18.25 -3.61
N CYS A 347 -12.01 -18.43 -2.99
CA CYS A 347 -13.13 -17.51 -2.95
C CYS A 347 -13.46 -17.20 -1.49
N ALA A 348 -13.48 -15.91 -1.12
CA ALA A 348 -13.82 -15.49 0.23
C ALA A 348 -14.78 -14.29 0.22
N PRO A 349 -16.01 -14.45 0.75
CA PRO A 349 -16.89 -13.32 1.06
C PRO A 349 -16.24 -12.37 2.07
N THR A 350 -16.64 -11.10 2.04
CA THR A 350 -16.18 -10.14 3.05
C THR A 350 -17.05 -10.18 4.31
N PHE A 351 -16.68 -9.43 5.35
CA PHE A 351 -17.44 -9.28 6.58
C PHE A 351 -18.53 -8.22 6.44
N LYS A 352 -19.69 -8.47 7.05
CA LYS A 352 -20.80 -7.53 7.08
C LYS A 352 -20.50 -6.43 8.10
N VAL A 353 -20.33 -5.20 7.62
CA VAL A 353 -19.97 -4.03 8.43
C VAL A 353 -20.79 -2.81 8.03
N ASN A 354 -20.93 -1.85 8.95
CA ASN A 354 -21.43 -0.53 8.60
C ASN A 354 -20.28 0.30 8.00
N VAL A 355 -20.35 0.56 6.70
CA VAL A 355 -19.32 1.30 5.96
C VAL A 355 -19.47 2.80 6.24
N ILE A 356 -18.38 3.42 6.67
CA ILE A 356 -18.27 4.87 6.87
C ILE A 356 -17.50 5.49 5.69
N ASP A 357 -16.32 4.96 5.39
CA ASP A 357 -15.44 5.44 4.32
C ASP A 357 -14.76 4.22 3.67
N THR A 358 -14.45 4.27 2.38
CA THR A 358 -13.76 3.17 1.66
C THR A 358 -12.30 3.47 1.34
N VAL A 359 -11.83 4.68 1.64
CA VAL A 359 -10.45 5.11 1.43
C VAL A 359 -9.50 4.21 2.23
N GLY A 360 -8.43 3.74 1.60
CA GLY A 360 -7.43 2.89 2.24
C GLY A 360 -7.84 1.42 2.43
N CYS A 361 -9.09 1.03 2.13
CA CYS A 361 -9.52 -0.38 2.25
C CYS A 361 -8.73 -1.32 1.35
N GLY A 362 -8.48 -0.91 0.10
CA GLY A 362 -7.67 -1.67 -0.86
C GLY A 362 -6.21 -1.80 -0.42
N ASP A 363 -5.62 -0.72 0.10
CA ASP A 363 -4.25 -0.69 0.61
C ASP A 363 -4.10 -1.59 1.85
N SER A 364 -5.07 -1.56 2.75
CA SER A 364 -5.09 -2.37 3.96
C SER A 364 -5.28 -3.86 3.62
N PHE A 365 -6.08 -4.15 2.59
CA PHE A 365 -6.19 -5.49 2.02
C PHE A 365 -4.85 -5.98 1.46
N VAL A 366 -4.09 -5.15 0.73
CA VAL A 366 -2.74 -5.50 0.22
C VAL A 366 -1.82 -5.90 1.36
N ALA A 367 -1.78 -5.13 2.45
CA ALA A 367 -0.96 -5.42 3.61
C ALA A 367 -1.27 -6.79 4.24
N ALA A 368 -2.54 -7.14 4.34
CA ALA A 368 -2.98 -8.45 4.84
C ALA A 368 -2.63 -9.61 3.90
N ILE A 369 -2.70 -9.41 2.58
CA ILE A 369 -2.21 -10.40 1.60
C ILE A 369 -0.71 -10.59 1.74
N ALA A 370 0.07 -9.51 1.91
CA ALA A 370 1.50 -9.60 2.18
C ALA A 370 1.79 -10.38 3.47
N CYS A 371 1.03 -10.14 4.54
CA CYS A 371 1.13 -10.89 5.80
C CYS A 371 0.85 -12.38 5.58
N GLY A 372 -0.23 -12.73 4.88
CA GLY A 372 -0.57 -14.11 4.55
C GLY A 372 0.50 -14.79 3.69
N PHE A 373 1.04 -14.07 2.71
CA PHE A 373 2.09 -14.56 1.81
C PHE A 373 3.41 -14.84 2.54
N ILE A 374 3.90 -13.90 3.37
CA ILE A 374 5.16 -14.05 4.11
C ILE A 374 5.10 -15.22 5.09
N HIS A 375 3.96 -15.42 5.73
CA HIS A 375 3.75 -16.48 6.72
C HIS A 375 3.30 -17.81 6.09
N ASN A 376 3.25 -17.92 4.75
CA ASN A 376 2.79 -19.10 4.03
C ASN A 376 1.41 -19.59 4.51
N MET A 377 0.50 -18.67 4.80
CA MET A 377 -0.85 -19.01 5.22
C MET A 377 -1.62 -19.68 4.07
N PRO A 378 -2.50 -20.65 4.36
CA PRO A 378 -3.49 -21.12 3.40
C PRO A 378 -4.22 -19.95 2.73
N THR A 379 -4.45 -20.04 1.42
CA THR A 379 -5.01 -18.95 0.61
C THR A 379 -6.34 -18.42 1.16
N VAL A 380 -7.18 -19.32 1.68
CA VAL A 380 -8.47 -18.95 2.27
C VAL A 380 -8.31 -18.14 3.56
N TYR A 381 -7.28 -18.41 4.36
CA TYR A 381 -6.97 -17.64 5.57
C TYR A 381 -6.37 -16.28 5.20
N SER A 382 -5.52 -16.23 4.18
CA SER A 382 -4.99 -14.98 3.64
C SER A 382 -6.09 -14.06 3.12
N LEU A 383 -7.05 -14.60 2.34
CA LEU A 383 -8.18 -13.81 1.85
C LEU A 383 -9.14 -13.39 2.98
N ALA A 384 -9.41 -14.28 3.94
CA ALA A 384 -10.26 -13.93 5.08
C ALA A 384 -9.65 -12.81 5.93
N LEU A 385 -8.34 -12.87 6.20
CA LEU A 385 -7.61 -11.80 6.89
C LEU A 385 -7.68 -10.51 6.08
N ALA A 386 -7.45 -10.56 4.77
CA ALA A 386 -7.47 -9.38 3.92
C ALA A 386 -8.85 -8.74 3.82
N ASN A 387 -9.90 -9.54 3.69
CA ASN A 387 -11.28 -9.08 3.77
C ASN A 387 -11.59 -8.47 5.14
N ALA A 388 -11.14 -9.07 6.24
CA ALA A 388 -11.34 -8.54 7.59
C ALA A 388 -10.66 -7.19 7.80
N VAL A 389 -9.40 -7.05 7.37
CA VAL A 389 -8.63 -5.81 7.49
C VAL A 389 -9.21 -4.70 6.62
N GLY A 390 -9.61 -5.01 5.39
CA GLY A 390 -10.31 -4.07 4.51
C GLY A 390 -11.67 -3.63 5.09
N ALA A 391 -12.48 -4.57 5.56
CA ALA A 391 -13.79 -4.28 6.17
C ALA A 391 -13.66 -3.48 7.48
N ALA A 392 -12.68 -3.81 8.34
CA ALA A 392 -12.42 -3.05 9.56
C ALA A 392 -11.94 -1.62 9.23
N THR A 393 -11.17 -1.43 8.16
CA THR A 393 -10.75 -0.10 7.70
C THR A 393 -11.96 0.70 7.21
N ALA A 394 -12.91 0.02 6.55
CA ALA A 394 -14.12 0.65 6.06
C ALA A 394 -15.04 1.22 7.17
N MET A 395 -14.83 0.79 8.42
CA MET A 395 -15.57 1.26 9.58
C MET A 395 -15.00 2.57 10.16
N GLY A 396 -13.87 3.06 9.66
CA GLY A 396 -13.24 4.32 10.05
C GLY A 396 -13.47 5.44 9.04
N CYS A 397 -13.02 6.65 9.37
CA CYS A 397 -13.03 7.79 8.44
C CYS A 397 -11.64 7.97 7.83
N GLY A 398 -11.48 7.59 6.56
CA GLY A 398 -10.31 7.95 5.77
C GLY A 398 -9.09 7.03 5.85
N ALA A 399 -8.01 7.49 5.21
CA ALA A 399 -6.72 6.83 5.09
C ALA A 399 -5.76 7.12 6.27
N GLY A 400 -4.56 6.58 6.20
CA GLY A 400 -3.44 6.91 7.07
C GLY A 400 -3.62 6.39 8.48
N ARG A 401 -3.68 7.31 9.45
CA ARG A 401 -3.80 6.93 10.87
C ARG A 401 -5.14 6.24 11.15
N ASN A 402 -6.14 6.45 10.30
CA ASN A 402 -7.49 5.92 10.41
C ASN A 402 -7.67 4.53 9.75
N VAL A 403 -6.64 3.98 9.12
CA VAL A 403 -6.58 2.54 8.78
C VAL A 403 -6.93 1.70 10.01
N ALA A 404 -7.47 0.49 9.84
CA ALA A 404 -7.85 -0.33 10.99
C ALA A 404 -6.67 -0.60 11.95
N THR A 405 -6.95 -0.54 13.24
CA THR A 405 -6.03 -1.08 14.25
C THR A 405 -6.17 -2.60 14.34
N LEU A 406 -5.14 -3.29 14.85
CA LEU A 406 -5.18 -4.74 14.99
C LEU A 406 -6.32 -5.19 15.92
N GLU A 407 -6.61 -4.41 16.96
CA GLU A 407 -7.69 -4.67 17.90
C GLU A 407 -9.04 -4.65 17.17
N LYS A 408 -9.26 -3.68 16.28
CA LYS A 408 -10.49 -3.59 15.49
C LYS A 408 -10.66 -4.79 14.56
N VAL A 409 -9.56 -5.27 13.96
CA VAL A 409 -9.56 -6.48 13.13
C VAL A 409 -9.90 -7.71 13.97
N ILE A 410 -9.30 -7.86 15.15
CA ILE A 410 -9.58 -8.95 16.10
C ILE A 410 -11.05 -8.93 16.53
N GLU A 411 -11.60 -7.76 16.88
CA GLU A 411 -13.01 -7.61 17.24
C GLU A 411 -13.94 -8.07 16.11
N LEU A 412 -13.67 -7.62 14.87
CA LEU A 412 -14.47 -8.00 13.72
C LEU A 412 -14.43 -9.51 13.46
N VAL A 413 -13.24 -10.12 13.52
CA VAL A 413 -13.06 -11.56 13.37
C VAL A 413 -13.75 -12.34 14.49
N LYS A 414 -13.86 -11.79 15.72
CA LYS A 414 -14.59 -12.43 16.83
C LYS A 414 -16.10 -12.46 16.63
N VAL A 415 -16.69 -11.36 16.16
CA VAL A 415 -18.16 -11.24 16.03
C VAL A 415 -18.72 -11.81 14.73
N SER A 416 -17.84 -12.08 13.75
CA SER A 416 -18.00 -13.03 12.63
C SER A 416 -19.40 -13.15 12.00
N ASP A 417 -19.77 -12.18 11.17
CA ASP A 417 -20.85 -12.33 10.19
C ASP A 417 -20.30 -12.02 8.78
N LEU A 418 -20.25 -13.00 7.89
CA LEU A 418 -19.91 -12.81 6.47
C LEU A 418 -21.08 -12.19 5.70
N ASN A 419 -20.77 -11.35 4.73
CA ASN A 419 -21.72 -10.84 3.75
C ASN A 419 -21.92 -11.87 2.62
N GLU A 420 -22.74 -12.89 2.88
CA GLU A 420 -23.10 -13.92 1.89
C GLU A 420 -24.37 -13.56 1.09
N ASP A 421 -25.10 -12.51 1.48
CA ASP A 421 -26.33 -12.07 0.82
C ASP A 421 -26.07 -11.61 -0.64
N GLU A 422 -24.86 -11.12 -0.92
CA GLU A 422 -24.32 -10.84 -2.26
C GLU A 422 -23.41 -11.99 -2.75
N SER A 423 -23.90 -13.24 -2.62
CA SER A 423 -23.04 -14.43 -2.63
C SER A 423 -22.09 -14.51 -3.84
N LEU A 424 -20.80 -14.81 -3.56
CA LEU A 424 -19.82 -15.16 -4.59
C LEU A 424 -20.34 -16.27 -5.49
N SER A 425 -21.08 -17.25 -4.95
CA SER A 425 -21.68 -18.34 -5.72
C SER A 425 -22.63 -17.87 -6.83
N ASN A 426 -23.35 -16.76 -6.65
CA ASN A 426 -24.22 -16.19 -7.68
C ASN A 426 -23.44 -15.39 -8.74
N LEU A 427 -22.26 -14.88 -8.38
CA LEU A 427 -21.36 -14.10 -9.25
C LEU A 427 -20.46 -14.99 -10.12
N LEU A 428 -20.31 -16.26 -9.72
CA LEU A 428 -19.43 -17.20 -10.36
C LEU A 428 -20.26 -18.18 -11.16
N ASP A 429 -20.39 -17.91 -12.46
CA ASP A 429 -20.92 -18.88 -13.43
C ASP A 429 -19.87 -19.97 -13.70
N LEU A 430 -19.63 -20.79 -12.67
CA LEU A 430 -18.55 -21.78 -12.63
C LEU A 430 -18.74 -22.89 -13.68
N GLU A 431 -19.98 -23.13 -14.11
CA GLU A 431 -20.32 -24.14 -15.12
C GLU A 431 -19.74 -23.79 -16.50
N ASN A 432 -19.49 -22.50 -16.77
CA ASN A 432 -18.97 -22.01 -18.04
C ASN A 432 -17.45 -21.76 -18.04
N ILE A 433 -16.73 -22.17 -16.99
CA ILE A 433 -15.28 -22.00 -16.90
C ILE A 433 -14.55 -23.27 -17.37
N PRO A 434 -13.85 -23.23 -18.52
CA PRO A 434 -13.15 -24.40 -19.04
C PRO A 434 -11.96 -24.78 -18.14
N ASN A 435 -11.74 -26.09 -17.93
CA ASN A 435 -10.63 -26.64 -17.14
C ASN A 435 -10.56 -26.07 -15.70
N LEU A 436 -11.67 -26.17 -14.98
CA LEU A 436 -11.79 -25.62 -13.62
C LEU A 436 -10.77 -26.26 -12.65
N PRO A 437 -9.83 -25.49 -12.07
CA PRO A 437 -8.92 -25.99 -11.04
C PRO A 437 -9.66 -26.22 -9.71
N GLU A 438 -8.95 -26.69 -8.67
CA GLU A 438 -9.55 -26.86 -7.33
C GLU A 438 -10.18 -25.54 -6.85
N ILE A 439 -11.44 -25.58 -6.45
CA ILE A 439 -12.12 -24.41 -5.87
C ILE A 439 -12.12 -24.53 -4.36
N ILE A 440 -11.63 -23.51 -3.67
CA ILE A 440 -11.67 -23.40 -2.22
C ILE A 440 -12.63 -22.26 -1.88
N LEU A 441 -13.71 -22.53 -1.15
CA LEU A 441 -14.73 -21.54 -0.82
C LEU A 441 -14.87 -21.38 0.69
N LEU A 442 -14.71 -20.14 1.17
CA LEU A 442 -15.09 -19.75 2.51
C LEU A 442 -16.61 -19.55 2.58
N SER A 443 -17.27 -20.18 3.55
CA SER A 443 -18.69 -19.96 3.82
C SER A 443 -19.06 -20.14 5.29
N LYS A 444 -20.20 -19.55 5.72
CA LYS A 444 -20.83 -19.83 7.01
C LYS A 444 -21.48 -21.21 7.07
N ALA A 445 -22.05 -21.69 5.96
CA ALA A 445 -22.84 -22.92 5.91
C ALA A 445 -22.12 -24.05 5.16
N LEU A 446 -22.40 -25.30 5.54
CA LEU A 446 -22.13 -26.46 4.68
C LEU A 446 -23.16 -26.44 3.55
N MET A 447 -22.75 -26.04 2.35
CA MET A 447 -23.59 -26.14 1.16
C MET A 447 -23.72 -27.62 0.77
N ASN A 448 -24.91 -28.20 0.93
CA ASN A 448 -25.24 -29.52 0.42
C ASN A 448 -25.79 -29.36 -1.01
N GLY A 449 -25.01 -29.74 -2.03
CA GLY A 449 -25.41 -29.64 -3.43
C GLY A 449 -24.53 -30.45 -4.37
N ILE A 450 -25.02 -30.69 -5.59
CA ILE A 450 -24.50 -31.64 -6.58
C ILE A 450 -23.06 -31.33 -7.05
N ASN A 451 -22.56 -30.10 -6.84
CA ASN A 451 -21.19 -29.68 -7.14
C ASN A 451 -20.17 -29.89 -6.00
N ALA A 452 -20.57 -30.53 -4.89
CA ALA A 452 -19.72 -30.75 -3.70
C ALA A 452 -18.42 -31.53 -3.95
N HIS A 453 -18.30 -32.26 -5.07
CA HIS A 453 -17.09 -33.03 -5.39
C HIS A 453 -15.93 -32.19 -5.96
N MET A 454 -16.19 -30.98 -6.46
CA MET A 454 -15.16 -30.09 -7.03
C MET A 454 -14.83 -28.87 -6.15
N MET A 455 -15.57 -28.67 -5.05
CA MET A 455 -15.39 -27.53 -4.14
C MET A 455 -14.98 -27.98 -2.74
N ASN A 456 -13.83 -27.48 -2.30
CA ASN A 456 -13.33 -27.60 -0.95
C ASN A 456 -13.90 -26.47 -0.08
N HIS A 457 -14.94 -26.76 0.69
CA HIS A 457 -15.56 -25.80 1.59
C HIS A 457 -14.79 -25.66 2.89
N VAL A 458 -14.48 -24.42 3.26
CA VAL A 458 -13.84 -24.08 4.54
C VAL A 458 -14.81 -23.24 5.35
N SER A 459 -15.16 -23.73 6.55
CA SER A 459 -16.08 -23.00 7.42
C SER A 459 -15.42 -21.76 8.02
N LEU A 460 -16.20 -20.69 8.18
CA LEU A 460 -15.77 -19.48 8.87
C LEU A 460 -15.22 -19.79 10.27
N GLN A 461 -15.88 -20.68 11.02
CA GLN A 461 -15.44 -21.09 12.35
C GLN A 461 -14.01 -21.64 12.34
N LYS A 462 -13.67 -22.49 11.35
CA LYS A 462 -12.31 -23.01 11.21
C LYS A 462 -11.30 -21.91 10.92
N VAL A 463 -11.66 -20.96 10.04
CA VAL A 463 -10.80 -19.79 9.75
C VAL A 463 -10.57 -18.95 11.01
N VAL A 464 -11.63 -18.65 11.77
CA VAL A 464 -11.57 -17.84 12.99
C VAL A 464 -10.68 -18.52 14.04
N CYS A 465 -10.86 -19.83 14.28
CA CYS A 465 -10.04 -20.59 15.23
C CYS A 465 -8.54 -20.56 14.89
N GLU A 466 -8.18 -20.51 13.60
CA GLU A 466 -6.79 -20.50 13.14
C GLU A 466 -6.17 -19.10 13.07
N LEU A 467 -6.95 -18.09 12.69
CA LEU A 467 -6.48 -16.71 12.56
C LEU A 467 -6.41 -16.00 13.91
N LEU A 468 -7.43 -16.16 14.75
CA LEU A 468 -7.59 -15.36 15.95
C LEU A 468 -6.41 -15.47 16.93
N PRO A 469 -5.90 -16.67 17.27
CA PRO A 469 -4.75 -16.79 18.17
C PRO A 469 -3.48 -16.13 17.61
N LYS A 470 -3.30 -16.13 16.27
CA LYS A 470 -2.15 -15.49 15.62
C LYS A 470 -2.22 -13.99 15.75
N LEU A 471 -3.40 -13.40 15.51
CA LEU A 471 -3.61 -11.96 15.64
C LEU A 471 -3.48 -11.50 17.09
N GLU A 472 -4.03 -12.25 18.05
CA GLU A 472 -3.91 -11.95 19.48
C GLU A 472 -2.46 -12.01 19.97
N ASN A 473 -1.67 -12.99 19.49
CA ASN A 473 -0.24 -13.05 19.81
C ASN A 473 0.53 -11.84 19.25
N VAL A 474 0.24 -11.42 18.02
CA VAL A 474 0.85 -10.20 17.45
C VAL A 474 0.48 -8.98 18.31
N HIS A 475 -0.78 -8.84 18.68
CA HIS A 475 -1.28 -7.74 19.49
C HIS A 475 -0.58 -7.69 20.87
N GLN A 476 -0.44 -8.83 21.55
CA GLN A 476 0.28 -8.92 22.82
C GLN A 476 1.76 -8.53 22.69
N ASN A 477 2.46 -9.03 21.67
CA ASN A 477 3.86 -8.69 21.45
C ASN A 477 4.06 -7.19 21.19
N ARG A 478 3.12 -6.54 20.50
CA ARG A 478 3.15 -5.09 20.28
C ARG A 478 3.01 -4.30 21.58
N ILE A 479 2.05 -4.68 22.44
CA ILE A 479 1.85 -4.03 23.75
C ILE A 479 3.12 -4.13 24.61
N ILE A 480 3.84 -5.25 24.53
CA ILE A 480 5.07 -5.45 25.31
C ILE A 480 6.22 -4.60 24.75
N SER A 481 6.24 -4.34 23.44
CA SER A 481 7.30 -3.58 22.75
C SER A 481 7.12 -2.06 22.76
N SER A 482 5.90 -1.57 23.00
CA SER A 482 5.52 -0.15 23.09
C SER A 482 5.65 0.38 24.52
#